data_AF-A0A6P0T165-F1
#
_entry.id   AF-A0A6P0T165-F1
#
_cell.length_a   1.000
_cell.length_b   1.000
_cell.length_c   1.000
_cell.angle_alpha   90.00
_cell.angle_beta   90.00
_cell.angle_gamma   90.00
#
_symmetry.space_group_name_H-M   'P 1'
#
loop_
_entity.id
_entity.type
_entity.pdbx_description
1 polymer ?
#
loop_
_entity_poly.entity_id
_entity_poly.type
_entity_poly.pdbx_seq_one_letter_code
_entity_poly.pdbx_strand_id
1 'polypeptide(L)'
;MSEAQWDDNDSELLLENHNLLKENTPQFFNSARPNLEGFNASLDRLKTDLEQRRRVDKLDLKKNLEQFESFGQEVEQFTAGVNLEIQQLKLSYEEALQQQFQAQHEKLLELSRLMSEAGDWETLLNNTVNGVQDLSLAERVLIYRFNSTRTGIVLAEAVERG
;
A
#
# COMPACT_ATOMS: atom_id res chain seq x y z
N MET A 1 -12.11 -8.69 -28.01
CA MET A 1 -12.04 -8.53 -26.55
C MET A 1 -10.62 -8.91 -26.17
N SER A 2 -9.82 -7.93 -25.77
CA SER A 2 -8.39 -8.10 -25.51
C SER A 2 -8.21 -8.61 -24.09
N GLU A 3 -7.57 -9.77 -23.97
CA GLU A 3 -7.16 -10.35 -22.70
C GLU A 3 -6.06 -9.47 -22.11
N ALA A 4 -6.29 -8.90 -20.92
CA ALA A 4 -5.32 -8.08 -20.22
C ALA A 4 -4.17 -8.99 -19.79
N GLN A 5 -3.02 -8.79 -20.43
CA GLN A 5 -1.77 -9.47 -20.13
C GLN A 5 -1.23 -8.85 -18.85
N TRP A 6 -1.39 -9.54 -17.73
CA TRP A 6 -0.86 -9.13 -16.43
C TRP A 6 0.66 -9.18 -16.51
N ASP A 7 1.31 -8.02 -16.37
CA ASP A 7 2.77 -7.86 -16.40
C ASP A 7 3.33 -8.25 -15.02
N ASP A 8 4.33 -9.14 -14.98
CA ASP A 8 4.95 -9.60 -13.72
C ASP A 8 5.55 -8.43 -12.91
N ASN A 9 5.82 -7.30 -13.56
CA ASN A 9 6.30 -6.06 -12.95
C ASN A 9 5.27 -5.42 -11.99
N ASP A 10 3.97 -5.63 -12.21
CA ASP A 10 2.94 -5.19 -11.28
C ASP A 10 3.03 -5.96 -9.94
N SER A 11 3.53 -7.20 -9.97
CA SER A 11 3.64 -8.04 -8.77
C SER A 11 4.80 -7.61 -7.86
N GLU A 12 5.93 -7.17 -8.41
CA GLU A 12 7.04 -6.61 -7.64
C GLU A 12 6.70 -5.23 -7.05
N LEU A 13 6.04 -4.37 -7.83
CA LEU A 13 5.51 -3.12 -7.32
C LEU A 13 4.50 -3.34 -6.19
N LEU A 14 3.64 -4.37 -6.28
CA LEU A 14 2.72 -4.73 -5.20
C LEU A 14 3.45 -5.30 -3.97
N LEU A 15 4.53 -6.06 -4.15
CA LEU A 15 5.33 -6.63 -3.05
C LEU A 15 6.17 -5.58 -2.32
N GLU A 16 6.73 -4.60 -3.03
CA GLU A 16 7.51 -3.52 -2.43
C GLU A 16 6.61 -2.48 -1.74
N ASN A 17 5.45 -2.16 -2.35
CA ASN A 17 4.39 -1.40 -1.66
C ASN A 17 3.87 -2.13 -0.42
N HIS A 18 3.75 -3.46 -0.47
CA HIS A 18 3.38 -4.27 0.70
C HIS A 18 4.42 -4.21 1.83
N ASN A 19 5.70 -4.07 1.51
CA ASN A 19 6.76 -3.95 2.52
C ASN A 19 6.85 -2.54 3.13
N LEU A 20 6.64 -1.47 2.35
CA LEU A 20 6.54 -0.10 2.88
C LEU A 20 5.35 0.06 3.83
N LEU A 21 4.22 -0.62 3.54
CA LEU A 21 3.06 -0.67 4.43
C LEU A 21 3.31 -1.50 5.71
N LYS A 22 4.25 -2.46 5.68
CA LYS A 22 4.64 -3.26 6.88
C LYS A 22 5.50 -2.47 7.86
N GLU A 23 6.44 -1.67 7.37
CA GLU A 23 7.32 -0.86 8.23
C GLU A 23 6.59 0.34 8.84
N ASN A 24 5.64 0.92 8.08
CA ASN A 24 4.66 1.89 8.57
C ASN A 24 3.29 1.23 8.72
N THR A 25 3.21 0.13 9.44
CA THR A 25 1.95 -0.39 9.97
C THR A 25 1.65 0.40 11.25
N PRO A 26 0.80 1.45 11.25
CA PRO A 26 0.21 1.96 12.47
C PRO A 26 -0.23 0.79 13.34
N GLN A 27 -0.04 0.88 14.66
CA GLN A 27 -0.66 -0.08 15.56
C GLN A 27 -2.17 0.03 15.37
N PHE A 28 -2.71 -0.80 14.49
CA PHE A 28 -4.07 -0.66 13.98
C PHE A 28 -5.02 -1.01 15.13
N PHE A 29 -6.00 -0.15 15.36
CA PHE A 29 -6.95 -0.19 16.48
C PHE A 29 -6.42 0.35 17.82
N ASN A 30 -5.98 1.61 17.85
CA ASN A 30 -5.78 2.32 19.12
C ASN A 30 -7.10 2.79 19.75
N SER A 31 -8.20 2.83 18.98
CA SER A 31 -9.54 3.08 19.52
C SER A 31 -10.06 1.86 20.27
N ALA A 32 -10.54 2.07 21.49
CA ALA A 32 -11.16 1.02 22.28
C ALA A 32 -12.33 0.40 21.49
N ARG A 33 -12.32 -0.93 21.36
CA ARG A 33 -13.41 -1.64 20.68
C ARG A 33 -14.70 -1.50 21.49
N PRO A 34 -15.86 -1.26 20.85
CA PRO A 34 -17.12 -1.20 21.55
C PRO A 34 -17.41 -2.50 22.30
N ASN A 35 -17.93 -2.40 23.52
CA ASN A 35 -18.22 -3.56 24.36
C ASN A 35 -19.53 -4.26 23.92
N LEU A 36 -19.43 -5.04 22.84
CA LEU A 36 -20.56 -5.81 22.29
C LEU A 36 -21.14 -6.82 23.28
N GLU A 37 -20.30 -7.45 24.10
CA GLU A 37 -20.73 -8.42 25.10
C GLU A 37 -21.59 -7.75 26.18
N GLY A 38 -21.11 -6.64 26.71
CA GLY A 38 -21.85 -5.82 27.68
C GLY A 38 -23.19 -5.35 27.11
N PHE A 39 -23.20 -4.83 25.89
CA PHE A 39 -24.42 -4.39 25.21
C PHE A 39 -25.44 -5.52 25.03
N ASN A 40 -25.01 -6.69 24.55
CA ASN A 40 -25.90 -7.84 24.36
C ASN A 40 -26.46 -8.33 25.70
N ALA A 41 -25.65 -8.34 26.77
CA ALA A 41 -26.12 -8.68 28.10
C ALA A 41 -27.21 -7.70 28.60
N SER A 42 -27.06 -6.40 28.37
CA SER A 42 -28.08 -5.39 28.71
C SER A 42 -29.36 -5.55 27.89
N LEU A 43 -29.24 -5.86 26.59
CA LEU A 43 -30.39 -6.17 25.72
C LEU A 43 -31.17 -7.38 26.23
N ASP A 44 -30.49 -8.46 26.59
CA ASP A 44 -31.14 -9.69 27.02
C ASP A 44 -31.82 -9.53 28.39
N ARG A 45 -31.22 -8.77 29.31
CA ARG A 45 -31.89 -8.36 30.56
C ARG A 45 -33.15 -7.56 30.27
N LEU A 46 -33.07 -6.54 29.42
CA LEU A 46 -34.23 -5.71 29.09
C LEU A 46 -35.36 -6.55 28.45
N LYS A 47 -35.05 -7.46 27.53
CA LYS A 47 -36.04 -8.37 26.93
C LYS A 47 -36.71 -9.22 28.01
N THR A 48 -35.91 -9.83 28.88
CA THR A 48 -36.41 -10.67 29.98
C THR A 48 -37.34 -9.88 30.91
N ASP A 49 -36.95 -8.65 31.28
CA ASP A 49 -37.74 -7.78 32.15
C ASP A 49 -39.08 -7.37 31.52
N LEU A 50 -39.09 -7.13 30.20
CA LEU A 50 -40.30 -6.79 29.44
C LEU A 50 -41.24 -7.99 29.28
N GLU A 51 -40.69 -9.19 29.10
CA GLU A 51 -41.45 -10.44 28.96
C GLU A 51 -42.12 -10.87 30.27
N GLN A 52 -41.46 -10.65 31.42
CA GLN A 52 -41.96 -11.12 32.72
C GLN A 52 -43.18 -10.35 33.27
N ARG A 53 -43.69 -9.30 32.58
CA ARG A 53 -44.95 -8.58 32.87
C ARG A 53 -45.43 -8.60 34.34
N ARG A 54 -44.63 -8.04 35.25
CA ARG A 54 -45.12 -7.38 36.48
C ARG A 54 -44.01 -6.50 37.06
N ARG A 55 -44.01 -5.22 36.66
CA ARG A 55 -43.07 -4.15 37.05
C ARG A 55 -41.62 -4.37 36.59
N VAL A 56 -41.27 -3.68 35.50
CA VAL A 56 -39.87 -3.33 35.23
C VAL A 56 -39.42 -2.38 36.34
N ASP A 57 -38.35 -2.73 37.06
CA ASP A 57 -37.75 -1.81 38.02
C ASP A 57 -37.19 -0.60 37.26
N LYS A 58 -37.66 0.60 37.62
CA LYS A 58 -37.23 1.85 36.99
C LYS A 58 -35.72 2.05 37.11
N LEU A 59 -35.10 1.54 38.17
CA LEU A 59 -33.66 1.61 38.40
C LEU A 59 -32.90 0.73 37.39
N ASP A 60 -33.35 -0.50 37.15
CA ASP A 60 -32.68 -1.40 36.23
C ASP A 60 -32.92 -1.00 34.77
N LEU A 61 -34.10 -0.46 34.44
CA LEU A 61 -34.34 0.18 33.15
C LEU A 61 -33.38 1.35 32.92
N LYS A 62 -33.16 2.21 33.93
CA LYS A 62 -32.24 3.34 33.83
C LYS A 62 -30.81 2.86 33.56
N LYS A 63 -30.33 1.85 34.28
CA LYS A 63 -28.99 1.28 34.08
C LYS A 63 -28.81 0.69 32.68
N ASN A 64 -29.81 -0.04 32.19
CA ASN A 64 -29.74 -0.61 30.84
C ASN A 64 -29.71 0.50 29.78
N LEU A 65 -30.52 1.55 29.94
CA LEU A 65 -30.49 2.73 29.05
C LEU A 65 -29.14 3.45 29.10
N GLU A 66 -28.56 3.65 30.28
CA GLU A 66 -27.21 4.23 30.44
C GLU A 66 -26.14 3.36 29.74
N GLN A 67 -26.26 2.03 29.81
CA GLN A 67 -25.36 1.11 29.09
C GLN A 67 -25.54 1.18 27.57
N PHE A 68 -26.76 1.39 27.07
CA PHE A 68 -26.99 1.62 25.64
C PHE A 68 -26.43 2.97 25.16
N GLU A 69 -26.59 4.03 25.95
CA GLU A 69 -26.01 5.34 25.64
C GLU A 69 -24.48 5.27 25.62
N SER A 70 -23.86 4.64 26.63
CA SER A 70 -22.40 4.42 26.68
C SER A 70 -21.92 3.62 25.47
N PHE A 71 -22.62 2.54 25.12
CA PHE A 71 -22.27 1.75 23.94
C PHE A 71 -22.38 2.56 22.64
N GLY A 72 -23.40 3.41 22.51
CA GLY A 72 -23.54 4.32 21.37
C GLY A 72 -22.34 5.27 21.23
N GLN A 73 -21.89 5.85 22.35
CA GLN A 73 -20.70 6.70 22.38
C GLN A 73 -19.42 5.92 22.03
N GLU A 74 -19.27 4.69 22.52
CA GLU A 74 -18.14 3.82 22.17
C GLU A 74 -18.13 3.52 20.66
N VAL A 75 -19.28 3.21 20.06
CA VAL A 75 -19.40 2.96 18.62
C VAL A 75 -19.06 4.20 17.80
N GLU A 76 -19.53 5.39 18.21
CA GLU A 76 -19.20 6.65 17.53
C GLU A 76 -17.70 6.93 17.58
N GLN A 77 -17.08 6.81 18.76
CA GLN A 77 -15.65 7.01 18.93
C GLN A 77 -14.82 6.00 18.14
N PHE A 78 -15.21 4.73 18.19
CA PHE A 78 -14.57 3.66 17.42
C PHE A 78 -14.66 3.93 15.91
N THR A 79 -15.84 4.29 15.42
CA THR A 79 -16.08 4.59 14.00
C THR A 79 -15.28 5.80 13.53
N ALA A 80 -15.25 6.87 14.34
CA ALA A 80 -14.44 8.05 14.06
C ALA A 80 -12.94 7.72 14.00
N GLY A 81 -12.45 6.91 14.95
CA GLY A 81 -11.07 6.43 14.97
C GLY A 81 -10.72 5.61 13.73
N VAL A 82 -11.55 4.62 13.38
CA VAL A 82 -11.35 3.78 12.18
C VAL A 82 -11.34 4.64 10.90
N ASN A 83 -12.26 5.60 10.78
CA ASN A 83 -12.31 6.48 9.60
C ASN A 83 -11.05 7.35 9.47
N LEU A 84 -10.55 7.90 10.57
CA LEU A 84 -9.33 8.69 10.58
C LEU A 84 -8.11 7.83 10.19
N GLU A 85 -8.01 6.62 10.72
CA GLU A 85 -6.93 5.68 10.40
C GLU A 85 -6.96 5.28 8.92
N ILE A 86 -8.13 4.95 8.37
CA ILE A 86 -8.30 4.67 6.94
C ILE A 86 -7.87 5.87 6.08
N GLN A 87 -8.20 7.09 6.51
CA GLN A 87 -7.81 8.29 5.79
C GLN A 87 -6.29 8.49 5.80
N GLN A 88 -5.65 8.27 6.94
CA GLN A 88 -4.19 8.36 7.08
C GLN A 88 -3.47 7.33 6.20
N LEU A 89 -3.98 6.09 6.16
CA LEU A 89 -3.42 5.04 5.31
C LEU A 89 -3.49 5.37 3.82
N LYS A 90 -4.60 5.95 3.38
CA LYS A 90 -4.75 6.38 1.98
C LYS A 90 -3.72 7.45 1.62
N LEU A 91 -3.57 8.45 2.50
CA LEU A 91 -2.60 9.53 2.29
C LEU A 91 -1.17 9.00 2.27
N SER A 92 -0.80 8.15 3.24
CA SER A 92 0.57 7.60 3.28
C SER A 92 0.87 6.71 2.06
N TYR A 93 -0.12 5.99 1.55
CA TYR A 93 0.02 5.20 0.33
C TYR A 93 0.21 6.08 -0.91
N GLU A 94 -0.60 7.13 -1.06
CA GLU A 94 -0.46 8.10 -2.16
C GLU A 94 0.90 8.82 -2.13
N GLU A 95 1.35 9.24 -0.94
CA GLU A 95 2.66 9.87 -0.75
C GLU A 95 3.81 8.92 -1.12
N ALA A 96 3.76 7.65 -0.69
CA ALA A 96 4.77 6.66 -1.03
C ALA A 96 4.84 6.41 -2.54
N LEU A 97 3.69 6.27 -3.21
CA LEU A 97 3.63 6.08 -4.66
C LEU A 97 4.18 7.30 -5.39
N GLN A 98 3.85 8.51 -4.93
CA GLN A 98 4.37 9.74 -5.52
C GLN A 98 5.89 9.86 -5.36
N GLN A 99 6.43 9.55 -4.17
CA GLN A 99 7.87 9.57 -3.92
C GLN A 99 8.61 8.55 -4.81
N GLN A 100 8.06 7.35 -4.96
CA GLN A 100 8.63 6.33 -5.85
C GLN A 100 8.64 6.80 -7.31
N PHE A 101 7.53 7.36 -7.79
CA PHE A 101 7.46 7.91 -9.15
C PHE A 101 8.46 9.04 -9.38
N GLN A 102 8.59 9.95 -8.40
CA GLN A 102 9.57 11.05 -8.47
C GLN A 102 11.01 10.51 -8.52
N ALA A 103 11.36 9.56 -7.64
CA ALA A 103 12.69 8.97 -7.63
C ALA A 103 13.03 8.24 -8.94
N GLN A 104 12.09 7.47 -9.50
CA GLN A 104 12.26 6.81 -10.80
C GLN A 104 12.41 7.82 -11.94
N HIS A 105 11.61 8.89 -11.92
CA HIS A 105 11.69 9.97 -12.90
C HIS A 105 13.04 10.71 -12.85
N GLU A 106 13.55 11.00 -11.65
CA GLU A 106 14.86 11.63 -11.46
C GLU A 106 16.00 10.77 -12.03
N LYS A 107 16.01 9.46 -11.73
CA LYS A 107 16.99 8.53 -12.31
C LYS A 107 16.93 8.49 -13.84
N LEU A 108 15.73 8.52 -14.41
CA LEU A 108 15.55 8.55 -15.87
C LEU A 108 16.08 9.87 -16.48
N LEU A 109 15.82 11.01 -15.83
CA LEU A 109 16.35 12.30 -16.26
C LEU A 109 17.88 12.34 -16.17
N GLU A 110 18.46 11.77 -15.11
CA GLU A 110 19.90 11.66 -14.95
C GLU A 110 20.52 10.80 -16.07
N LEU A 111 19.93 9.64 -16.38
CA LEU A 111 20.37 8.80 -17.49
C LEU A 111 20.31 9.56 -18.83
N SER A 112 19.19 10.24 -19.10
CA SER A 112 19.03 11.06 -20.31
C SER A 112 20.11 12.15 -20.42
N ARG A 113 20.46 12.78 -19.30
CA ARG A 113 21.54 13.77 -19.22
C ARG A 113 22.91 13.13 -19.50
N LEU A 114 23.23 12.01 -18.85
CA LEU A 114 24.49 11.28 -19.04
C LEU A 114 24.68 10.78 -20.48
N MET A 115 23.59 10.39 -21.15
CA MET A 115 23.60 10.04 -22.57
C MET A 115 23.84 11.27 -23.45
N SER A 116 23.19 12.39 -23.15
CA SER A 116 23.29 13.63 -23.94
C SER A 116 24.66 14.31 -23.81
N GLU A 117 25.33 14.15 -22.68
CA GLU A 117 26.67 14.70 -22.40
C GLU A 117 27.82 13.77 -22.82
N ALA A 118 27.52 12.56 -23.30
CA ALA A 118 28.54 11.62 -23.73
C ALA A 118 29.37 12.19 -24.89
N GLY A 119 30.68 12.35 -24.68
CA GLY A 119 31.61 12.90 -25.68
C GLY A 119 31.97 11.94 -26.80
N ASP A 120 31.66 10.64 -26.64
CA ASP A 120 31.98 9.59 -27.58
C ASP A 120 30.98 8.43 -27.51
N TRP A 121 31.04 7.56 -28.52
CA TRP A 121 30.11 6.45 -28.73
C TRP A 121 30.24 5.35 -27.67
N GLU A 122 31.46 5.06 -27.19
CA GLU A 122 31.69 4.02 -26.20
C GLU A 122 31.12 4.45 -24.85
N THR A 123 31.38 5.69 -24.45
CA THR A 123 30.81 6.30 -23.24
C THR A 123 29.28 6.33 -23.31
N LEU A 124 28.69 6.72 -24.45
CA LEU A 124 27.23 6.70 -24.63
C LEU A 124 26.64 5.31 -24.40
N LEU A 125 27.18 4.29 -25.06
CA LEU A 125 26.68 2.93 -24.96
C LEU A 125 26.84 2.35 -23.55
N ASN A 126 27.99 2.60 -22.92
CA ASN A 126 28.25 2.16 -21.55
C ASN A 126 27.34 2.83 -20.54
N ASN A 127 27.15 4.15 -20.62
CA ASN A 127 26.20 4.87 -19.76
C ASN A 127 24.77 4.34 -19.94
N THR A 128 24.38 4.07 -21.19
CA THR A 128 23.03 3.56 -21.52
C THR A 128 22.81 2.17 -20.95
N VAL A 129 23.73 1.22 -21.18
CA VAL A 129 23.53 -0.18 -20.78
C VAL A 129 23.52 -0.34 -19.26
N ASN A 130 24.36 0.41 -18.54
CA ASN A 130 24.39 0.40 -17.07
C ASN A 130 23.15 1.09 -16.49
N GLY A 131 22.77 2.27 -17.00
CA GLY A 131 21.59 2.96 -16.50
C GLY A 131 20.29 2.19 -16.75
N VAL A 132 20.17 1.49 -17.89
CA VAL A 132 19.03 0.60 -18.14
C VAL A 132 19.06 -0.61 -17.22
N GLN A 133 20.22 -1.19 -16.93
CA GLN A 133 20.34 -2.27 -15.95
C GLN A 133 19.86 -1.82 -14.57
N ASP A 134 20.35 -0.68 -14.08
CA ASP A 134 19.99 -0.14 -12.76
C ASP A 134 18.50 0.20 -12.64
N LEU A 135 17.88 0.68 -13.72
CA LEU A 135 16.46 1.03 -13.75
C LEU A 135 15.53 -0.19 -13.89
N SER A 136 15.98 -1.23 -14.61
CA SER A 136 15.17 -2.42 -14.90
C SER A 136 15.39 -3.56 -13.90
N LEU A 137 16.41 -3.45 -13.04
CA LEU A 137 16.84 -4.52 -12.11
C LEU A 137 17.14 -5.84 -12.82
N ALA A 138 17.48 -5.78 -14.11
CA ALA A 138 17.77 -6.97 -14.89
C ALA A 138 19.19 -7.47 -14.59
N GLU A 139 19.33 -8.80 -14.43
CA GLU A 139 20.65 -9.43 -14.23
C GLU A 139 21.62 -9.17 -15.40
N ARG A 140 21.10 -8.89 -16.60
CA ARG A 140 21.89 -8.56 -17.78
C ARG A 140 21.15 -7.67 -18.77
N VAL A 141 21.84 -6.65 -19.27
CA VAL A 141 21.38 -5.77 -20.36
C VAL A 141 22.43 -5.72 -21.47
N LEU A 142 21.97 -5.72 -22.72
CA LEU A 142 22.83 -5.70 -23.91
C LEU A 142 22.34 -4.66 -24.90
N ILE A 143 23.27 -3.91 -25.50
CA ILE A 143 23.00 -3.14 -26.72
C ILE A 143 23.51 -3.94 -27.91
N TYR A 144 22.58 -4.47 -28.70
CA TYR A 144 22.89 -5.33 -29.86
C TYR A 144 22.65 -4.59 -31.17
N ARG A 145 23.66 -4.58 -32.05
CA ARG A 145 23.55 -4.03 -33.41
C ARG A 145 23.49 -5.13 -34.44
N PHE A 146 22.46 -5.09 -35.28
CA PHE A 146 22.40 -5.91 -36.48
C PHE A 146 23.40 -5.43 -37.53
N ASN A 147 24.26 -6.32 -38.00
CA ASN A 147 25.16 -6.07 -39.15
C ASN A 147 24.58 -6.66 -40.44
N SER A 148 23.59 -7.56 -40.35
CA SER A 148 22.78 -8.09 -41.45
C SER A 148 21.45 -8.63 -40.91
N THR A 149 20.60 -9.16 -41.79
CA THR A 149 19.33 -9.82 -41.42
C THR A 149 19.52 -11.02 -40.48
N ARG A 150 20.72 -11.62 -40.44
CA ARG A 150 20.98 -12.85 -39.67
C ARG A 150 22.14 -12.75 -38.70
N THR A 151 22.87 -11.63 -38.69
CA THR A 151 24.07 -11.47 -37.86
C THR A 151 24.11 -10.10 -37.23
N GLY A 152 24.73 -10.02 -36.07
CA GLY A 152 24.96 -8.79 -35.35
C GLY A 152 26.05 -8.97 -34.31
N ILE A 153 26.32 -7.90 -33.59
CA ILE A 153 27.34 -7.83 -32.56
C ILE A 153 26.78 -7.13 -31.34
N VAL A 154 27.19 -7.58 -30.16
CA VAL A 154 27.00 -6.85 -28.91
C VAL A 154 27.96 -5.66 -28.94
N LEU A 155 27.42 -4.46 -28.76
CA LEU A 155 28.19 -3.23 -28.70
C LEU A 155 28.53 -2.82 -27.26
N ALA A 156 27.67 -3.16 -26.30
CA ALA A 156 27.89 -2.95 -24.87
C ALA A 156 27.06 -3.95 -24.07
N GLU A 157 27.53 -4.28 -22.86
CA GLU A 157 26.93 -5.24 -21.95
C GLU A 157 27.07 -4.73 -20.51
N ALA A 158 26.01 -4.88 -19.72
CA ALA A 158 26.03 -4.76 -18.27
C ALA A 158 25.50 -6.08 -17.68
N VAL A 159 26.18 -6.60 -16.65
CA VAL A 159 25.84 -7.87 -16.00
C VAL A 159 25.99 -7.68 -14.50
N GLU A 160 24.97 -8.06 -13.76
CA GLU A 160 25.07 -8.13 -12.31
C GLU A 160 25.98 -9.31 -11.94
N ARG A 161 27.08 -9.03 -11.25
CA ARG A 161 27.98 -10.08 -10.76
C ARG A 161 27.48 -10.48 -9.37
N GLY A 162 26.82 -11.64 -9.31
CA GLY A 162 26.45 -12.29 -8.04
C GLY A 162 27.64 -12.66 -7.17
#